data_AF-A0A3M2A585-F1
#
_entry.id   AF-A0A3M2A585-F1
#
_cell.length_a   1.000
_cell.length_b   1.000
_cell.length_c   1.000
_cell.angle_alpha   90.00
_cell.angle_beta   90.00
_cell.angle_gamma   90.00
#
_symmetry.space_group_name_H-M   'P 1'
#
loop_
_entity.id
_entity.type
_entity.pdbx_description
1 polymer ?
#
loop_
_entity_poly.entity_id
_entity_poly.type
_entity_poly.pdbx_seq_one_letter_code
_entity_poly.pdbx_strand_id
1 'polypeptide(L)'
;MTRRITIDPVTRIEGHLRIDVEVDAGRVTDAWASSQMWRGIETILQGRDPRDAWVITQRFCGVCTTVHAIASIRSVESALGAAVPVNAQWIRNLMIAQHAVQDHIVHFYHLSALDWVDVVSALEADPRAAARLAETVSDWPGNSAAAFREVRERLRRFAGSGRLGPFQNGYWGHPEMRLPPEANLMAAAHYLQALEVQRKGAQAVAVLGGKNPHIQNLCVGGVATAVDPDGMAALNLERLALVRSLVEETRDFVRRVYLPDLLAIARAYPEWFRVGRGVDALLAVPEFPVD
;
A
#
# COMPACT_ATOMS: atom_id res chain seq x y z
N MET A 1 6.12 -4.46 -38.74
CA MET A 1 7.54 -4.39 -38.33
C MET A 1 7.53 -4.40 -36.83
N THR A 2 8.10 -5.45 -36.22
CA THR A 2 8.17 -5.59 -34.78
C THR A 2 9.05 -4.48 -34.19
N ARG A 3 8.51 -3.72 -33.24
CA ARG A 3 9.22 -2.66 -32.51
C ARG A 3 9.50 -3.14 -31.09
N ARG A 4 10.75 -3.04 -30.65
CA ARG A 4 11.11 -3.24 -29.25
C ARG A 4 10.94 -1.94 -28.45
N ILE A 5 10.32 -2.04 -27.28
CA ILE A 5 10.17 -0.95 -26.30
C ILE A 5 10.79 -1.43 -24.99
N THR A 6 11.56 -0.56 -24.35
CA THR A 6 12.16 -0.81 -23.04
C THR A 6 11.66 0.22 -22.04
N ILE A 7 11.20 -0.25 -20.88
CA ILE A 7 10.78 0.56 -19.75
C ILE A 7 11.79 0.30 -18.63
N ASP A 8 12.73 1.23 -18.49
CA ASP A 8 13.78 1.19 -17.47
C ASP A 8 14.13 2.64 -17.05
N PRO A 9 13.77 3.06 -15.83
CA PRO A 9 13.16 2.26 -14.76
C PRO A 9 11.64 2.08 -14.94
N VAL A 10 11.10 0.95 -14.49
CA VAL A 10 9.69 0.91 -14.06
C VAL A 10 9.59 1.69 -12.74
N THR A 11 8.78 2.75 -12.73
CA THR A 11 8.58 3.62 -11.55
C THR A 11 7.29 3.26 -10.81
N ARG A 12 7.08 3.86 -9.62
CA ARG A 12 5.94 3.57 -8.73
C ARG A 12 5.84 2.09 -8.34
N ILE A 13 6.99 1.43 -8.20
CA ILE A 13 7.15 0.11 -7.59
C ILE A 13 8.21 0.19 -6.50
N GLU A 14 8.35 -0.86 -5.69
CA GLU A 14 9.53 -1.05 -4.85
C GLU A 14 10.67 -1.67 -5.68
N GLY A 15 11.90 -1.22 -5.44
CA GLY A 15 13.10 -1.80 -6.04
C GLY A 15 13.38 -1.39 -7.48
N HIS A 16 14.01 -2.29 -8.23
CA HIS A 16 14.55 -2.02 -9.57
C HIS A 16 14.08 -3.08 -10.57
N LEU A 17 13.19 -2.67 -11.47
CA LEU A 17 12.65 -3.52 -12.51
C LEU A 17 12.83 -2.86 -13.87
N ARG A 18 13.24 -3.68 -14.83
CA ARG A 18 13.24 -3.39 -16.25
C ARG A 18 12.23 -4.31 -16.94
N ILE A 19 11.42 -3.72 -17.82
CA ILE A 19 10.53 -4.46 -18.72
C ILE A 19 10.93 -4.18 -20.17
N ASP A 20 11.15 -5.23 -20.95
CA ASP A 20 11.24 -5.14 -22.40
C ASP A 20 10.00 -5.78 -23.02
N VAL A 21 9.45 -5.17 -24.06
CA VAL A 21 8.35 -5.73 -24.84
C VAL A 21 8.60 -5.64 -26.33
N GLU A 22 8.16 -6.65 -27.06
CA GLU A 22 8.05 -6.61 -28.52
C GLU A 22 6.63 -6.29 -28.93
N VAL A 23 6.46 -5.25 -29.74
CA VAL A 23 5.17 -4.76 -30.21
C VAL A 23 5.07 -4.96 -31.71
N ASP A 24 4.03 -5.69 -32.14
CA ASP A 24 3.65 -5.81 -33.55
C ASP A 24 2.16 -5.49 -33.72
N ALA A 25 1.83 -4.73 -34.76
CA ALA A 25 0.49 -4.23 -35.04
C ALA A 25 -0.24 -3.63 -33.81
N GLY A 26 0.50 -2.92 -32.94
CA GLY A 26 -0.05 -2.27 -31.74
C GLY A 26 -0.33 -3.22 -30.56
N ARG A 27 0.11 -4.48 -30.62
CA ARG A 27 -0.05 -5.47 -29.54
C ARG A 27 1.31 -5.96 -29.05
N VAL A 28 1.43 -6.17 -27.75
CA VAL A 28 2.58 -6.87 -27.16
C VAL A 28 2.53 -8.34 -27.59
N THR A 29 3.63 -8.82 -28.15
CA THR A 29 3.79 -10.20 -28.67
C THR A 29 4.76 -11.02 -27.85
N ASP A 30 5.74 -10.37 -27.22
CA ASP A 30 6.66 -10.98 -26.26
C ASP A 30 7.06 -9.95 -25.19
N ALA A 31 7.44 -10.44 -24.01
CA ALA A 31 7.79 -9.61 -22.86
C ALA A 31 8.85 -10.27 -21.96
N TRP A 32 9.78 -9.45 -21.46
CA TRP A 32 10.79 -9.87 -20.51
C TRP A 32 10.74 -8.99 -19.27
N ALA A 33 10.76 -9.63 -18.10
CA ALA A 33 10.93 -8.95 -16.83
C ALA A 33 12.32 -9.24 -16.27
N SER A 34 13.06 -8.20 -15.90
CA SER A 34 14.42 -8.32 -15.38
C SER A 34 14.59 -7.48 -14.13
N SER A 35 14.71 -8.14 -12.98
CA SER A 35 15.10 -7.52 -11.71
C SER A 35 16.56 -7.07 -11.76
N GLN A 36 16.81 -5.78 -11.55
CA GLN A 36 18.14 -5.18 -11.75
C GLN A 36 19.00 -5.09 -10.48
N MET A 37 18.58 -5.71 -9.38
CA MET A 37 19.26 -5.58 -8.09
C MET A 37 19.26 -6.89 -7.29
N TRP A 38 20.38 -7.16 -6.61
CA TRP A 38 20.55 -8.26 -5.68
C TRP A 38 21.42 -7.83 -4.49
N ARG A 39 21.06 -8.29 -3.28
CA ARG A 39 21.79 -7.99 -2.03
C ARG A 39 22.32 -9.21 -1.29
N GLY A 40 21.85 -10.42 -1.63
CA GLY A 40 22.37 -11.66 -1.02
C GLY A 40 22.05 -11.85 0.46
N ILE A 41 20.84 -11.49 0.92
CA ILE A 41 20.45 -11.65 2.34
C ILE A 41 20.55 -13.11 2.80
N GLU A 42 20.29 -14.09 1.94
CA GLU A 42 20.42 -15.52 2.26
C GLU A 42 21.87 -15.88 2.61
N THR A 43 22.84 -15.38 1.85
CA THR A 43 24.27 -15.56 2.13
C THR A 43 24.65 -14.85 3.43
N ILE A 44 24.14 -13.63 3.66
CA ILE A 44 24.40 -12.87 4.88
C ILE A 44 23.95 -13.62 6.13
N LEU A 45 22.87 -14.40 6.06
CA LEU A 45 22.33 -15.16 7.20
C LEU A 45 23.18 -16.38 7.61
N GLN A 46 24.05 -16.87 6.73
CA GLN A 46 24.86 -18.06 7.03
C GLN A 46 25.76 -17.84 8.25
N GLY A 47 25.75 -18.80 9.18
CA GLY A 47 26.54 -18.75 10.41
C GLY A 47 26.03 -17.78 11.48
N ARG A 48 24.88 -17.11 11.27
CA ARG A 48 24.27 -16.24 12.28
C ARG A 48 23.41 -17.03 13.27
N ASP A 49 23.25 -16.46 14.46
CA ASP A 49 22.32 -17.00 15.45
C ASP A 49 20.88 -16.95 14.90
N PRO A 50 20.12 -18.06 14.94
CA PRO A 50 18.73 -18.08 14.48
C PRO A 50 17.85 -17.01 15.13
N ARG A 51 18.15 -16.58 16.36
CA ARG A 51 17.39 -15.53 17.07
C ARG A 51 17.53 -14.14 16.43
N ASP A 52 18.63 -13.90 15.70
CA ASP A 52 18.89 -12.63 15.03
C ASP A 52 18.33 -12.58 13.60
N ALA A 53 17.93 -13.74 13.04
CA ALA A 53 17.57 -13.87 11.63
C ALA A 53 16.41 -12.95 11.21
N TRP A 54 15.40 -12.78 12.08
CA TRP A 54 14.24 -11.95 11.78
C TRP A 54 14.60 -10.46 11.65
N VAL A 55 15.58 -9.99 12.43
CA VAL A 55 16.05 -8.60 12.38
C VAL A 55 16.69 -8.33 11.02
N ILE A 56 17.46 -9.29 10.51
CA ILE A 56 18.20 -9.17 9.25
C ILE A 56 17.26 -9.33 8.04
N THR A 57 16.46 -10.40 8.01
CA THR A 57 15.50 -10.69 6.93
C THR A 57 14.46 -9.59 6.79
N GLN A 58 14.08 -8.93 7.88
CA GLN A 58 13.17 -7.77 7.81
C GLN A 58 13.70 -6.62 6.95
N ARG A 59 15.02 -6.53 6.72
CA ARG A 59 15.61 -5.52 5.82
C ARG A 59 15.56 -5.96 4.35
N PHE A 60 14.94 -7.09 4.05
CA PHE A 60 14.62 -7.47 2.68
C PHE A 60 13.72 -6.42 2.02
N CYS A 61 12.71 -5.90 2.70
CA CYS A 61 11.87 -4.84 2.16
C CYS A 61 11.38 -3.87 3.24
N GLY A 62 11.37 -2.58 2.89
CA GLY A 62 10.79 -1.52 3.73
C GLY A 62 9.31 -1.25 3.44
N VAL A 63 8.82 -1.62 2.25
CA VAL A 63 7.41 -1.48 1.85
C VAL A 63 6.59 -2.56 2.51
N CYS A 64 6.77 -3.83 2.13
CA CYS A 64 6.20 -4.98 2.84
C CYS A 64 7.01 -5.28 4.11
N THR A 65 7.13 -4.29 4.99
CA THR A 65 7.77 -4.48 6.29
C THR A 65 7.00 -5.50 7.14
N THR A 66 7.49 -5.92 8.31
CA THR A 66 6.82 -6.92 9.17
C THR A 66 6.81 -8.36 8.63
N VAL A 67 6.46 -8.61 7.36
CA VAL A 67 6.19 -9.96 6.84
C VAL A 67 7.42 -10.86 6.85
N HIS A 68 8.58 -10.34 6.43
CA HIS A 68 9.83 -11.12 6.45
C HIS A 68 10.29 -11.43 7.88
N ALA A 69 10.03 -10.52 8.82
CA ALA A 69 10.33 -10.73 10.24
C ALA A 69 9.48 -11.86 10.82
N ILE A 70 8.16 -11.84 10.55
CA ILE A 70 7.21 -12.87 11.01
C ILE A 70 7.49 -14.22 10.35
N ALA A 71 7.75 -14.25 9.03
CA ALA A 71 8.12 -15.49 8.35
C ALA A 71 9.41 -16.09 8.90
N SER A 72 10.42 -15.25 9.18
CA SER A 72 11.69 -15.69 9.77
C SER A 72 11.50 -16.24 11.18
N ILE A 73 10.76 -15.56 12.05
CA ILE A 73 10.55 -16.04 13.42
C ILE A 73 9.74 -17.35 13.44
N ARG A 74 8.70 -17.46 12.62
CA ARG A 74 7.92 -18.70 12.47
C ARG A 74 8.77 -19.86 11.97
N SER A 75 9.71 -19.61 11.06
CA SER A 75 10.63 -20.64 10.57
C SER A 75 11.55 -21.16 11.67
N VAL A 76 12.08 -20.26 12.50
CA VAL A 76 12.93 -20.63 13.65
C VAL A 76 12.13 -21.37 14.72
N GLU A 77 10.93 -20.89 15.05
CA GLU A 77 10.02 -21.53 16.01
C GLU A 77 9.61 -22.92 15.55
N SER A 78 9.31 -23.09 14.26
CA SER A 78 9.03 -24.40 13.67
C SER A 78 10.22 -25.34 13.78
N ALA A 79 11.45 -24.87 13.54
CA ALA A 79 12.66 -25.70 13.63
C ALA A 79 12.97 -26.14 15.07
N LEU A 80 12.58 -25.33 16.06
CA LEU A 80 12.81 -25.60 17.49
C LEU A 80 11.63 -26.28 18.18
N GLY A 81 10.47 -26.40 17.53
CA GLY A 81 9.22 -26.84 18.17
C GLY A 81 8.76 -25.89 19.29
N ALA A 82 9.02 -24.58 19.13
CA ALA A 82 8.70 -23.59 20.16
C ALA A 82 7.18 -23.35 20.27
N ALA A 83 6.64 -23.39 21.49
CA ALA A 83 5.27 -23.02 21.76
C ALA A 83 5.14 -21.49 21.86
N VAL A 84 4.30 -20.89 21.01
CA VAL A 84 4.05 -19.45 21.00
C VAL A 84 2.76 -19.17 21.80
N PRO A 85 2.80 -18.32 22.84
CA PRO A 85 1.58 -17.95 23.56
C PRO A 85 0.57 -17.29 22.63
N VAL A 86 -0.72 -17.60 22.82
CA VAL A 86 -1.81 -17.07 21.98
C VAL A 86 -1.83 -15.53 21.92
N ASN A 87 -1.49 -14.84 23.02
CA ASN A 87 -1.39 -13.39 23.04
C ASN A 87 -0.29 -12.84 22.12
N ALA A 88 0.82 -13.57 21.97
CA ALA A 88 1.86 -13.21 21.00
C ALA A 88 1.37 -13.44 19.55
N GLN A 89 0.59 -14.49 19.29
CA GLN A 89 -0.07 -14.68 17.99
C GLN A 89 -1.02 -13.55 17.68
N TRP A 90 -1.86 -13.13 18.64
CA TRP A 90 -2.76 -11.98 18.45
C TRP A 90 -2.00 -10.69 18.12
N ILE A 91 -0.91 -10.40 18.83
CA ILE A 91 -0.09 -9.22 18.53
C ILE A 91 0.53 -9.31 17.12
N ARG A 92 1.07 -10.48 16.74
CA ARG A 92 1.60 -10.72 15.38
C ARG A 92 0.53 -10.54 14.31
N ASN A 93 -0.65 -11.10 14.52
CA ASN A 93 -1.79 -11.03 13.60
C ASN A 93 -2.29 -9.60 13.45
N LEU A 94 -2.42 -8.84 14.55
CA LEU A 94 -2.79 -7.43 14.50
C LEU A 94 -1.76 -6.60 13.74
N MET A 95 -0.47 -6.82 13.97
CA MET A 95 0.59 -6.12 13.24
C MET A 95 0.57 -6.43 11.74
N ILE A 96 0.49 -7.71 11.34
CA ILE A 96 0.54 -8.09 9.93
C ILE A 96 -0.75 -7.68 9.18
N ALA A 97 -1.93 -7.81 9.82
CA ALA A 97 -3.19 -7.36 9.25
C ALA A 97 -3.20 -5.83 9.04
N GLN A 98 -2.79 -5.07 10.06
CA GLN A 98 -2.79 -3.62 9.98
C GLN A 98 -1.73 -3.10 9.01
N HIS A 99 -0.58 -3.78 8.94
CA HIS A 99 0.42 -3.47 7.91
C HIS A 99 -0.12 -3.75 6.50
N ALA A 100 -0.84 -4.86 6.27
CA ALA A 100 -1.45 -5.15 4.97
C ALA A 100 -2.48 -4.09 4.57
N VAL A 101 -3.30 -3.60 5.51
CA VAL A 101 -4.21 -2.47 5.27
C VAL A 101 -3.44 -1.22 4.84
N GLN A 102 -2.38 -0.86 5.57
CA GLN A 102 -1.53 0.28 5.25
C GLN A 102 -0.85 0.13 3.87
N ASP A 103 -0.28 -1.04 3.57
CA ASP A 103 0.38 -1.34 2.30
C ASP A 103 -0.62 -1.23 1.12
N HIS A 104 -1.81 -1.84 1.23
CA HIS A 104 -2.81 -1.79 0.17
C HIS A 104 -3.38 -0.38 -0.08
N ILE A 105 -3.56 0.44 0.97
CA ILE A 105 -3.90 1.86 0.80
C ILE A 105 -2.78 2.57 0.03
N VAL A 106 -1.52 2.35 0.41
CA VAL A 106 -0.38 2.99 -0.26
C VAL A 106 -0.26 2.54 -1.71
N HIS A 107 -0.38 1.25 -1.97
CA HIS A 107 -0.31 0.68 -3.31
C HIS A 107 -1.38 1.24 -4.22
N PHE A 108 -2.65 1.24 -3.79
CA PHE A 108 -3.74 1.73 -4.62
C PHE A 108 -3.56 3.20 -4.98
N TYR A 109 -3.37 4.08 -3.99
CA TYR A 109 -3.31 5.51 -4.26
C TYR A 109 -1.95 5.97 -4.79
N HIS A 110 -0.86 5.65 -4.10
CA HIS A 110 0.45 6.27 -4.36
C HIS A 110 1.27 5.52 -5.40
N LEU A 111 0.96 4.24 -5.64
CA LEU A 111 1.65 3.45 -6.67
C LEU A 111 0.81 3.29 -7.93
N SER A 112 -0.50 2.98 -7.81
CA SER A 112 -1.31 2.58 -8.97
C SER A 112 -2.28 3.64 -9.50
N ALA A 113 -2.83 4.53 -8.66
CA ALA A 113 -3.95 5.40 -9.08
C ALA A 113 -3.59 6.32 -10.25
N LEU A 114 -2.33 6.76 -10.35
CA LEU A 114 -1.86 7.63 -11.43
C LEU A 114 -1.71 6.94 -12.79
N ASP A 115 -2.01 5.64 -12.89
CA ASP A 115 -2.24 4.96 -14.18
C ASP A 115 -3.67 5.16 -14.70
N TRP A 116 -4.60 5.57 -13.82
CA TRP A 116 -6.04 5.66 -14.10
C TRP A 116 -6.61 7.07 -13.96
N VAL A 117 -5.92 7.90 -13.16
CA VAL A 117 -6.35 9.24 -12.74
C VAL A 117 -5.48 10.29 -13.40
N ASP A 118 -6.11 11.21 -14.13
CA ASP A 118 -5.45 12.34 -14.75
C ASP A 118 -5.54 13.57 -13.83
N VAL A 119 -4.42 13.88 -13.16
CA VAL A 119 -4.35 15.02 -12.22
C VAL A 119 -4.39 16.39 -12.90
N VAL A 120 -4.11 16.47 -14.21
CA VAL A 120 -4.25 17.71 -14.99
C VAL A 120 -5.72 17.90 -15.37
N SER A 121 -6.41 16.84 -15.79
CA SER A 121 -7.85 16.86 -16.02
C SER A 121 -8.63 17.33 -14.79
N ALA A 122 -8.19 16.96 -13.58
CA ALA A 122 -8.79 17.42 -12.32
C ALA A 122 -8.85 18.96 -12.16
N LEU A 123 -8.01 19.72 -12.87
CA LEU A 123 -7.98 21.19 -12.81
C LEU A 123 -9.21 21.83 -13.45
N GLU A 124 -9.87 21.12 -14.36
CA GLU A 124 -11.06 21.56 -15.10
C GLU A 124 -12.38 21.22 -14.37
N ALA A 125 -12.32 20.42 -13.31
CA ALA A 125 -13.49 19.94 -12.61
C ALA A 125 -14.28 21.06 -11.90
N ASP A 126 -15.62 20.92 -11.86
CA ASP A 126 -16.48 21.68 -10.93
C ASP A 126 -16.49 20.99 -9.55
N PRO A 127 -15.97 21.63 -8.47
CA PRO A 127 -15.94 21.04 -7.15
C PRO A 127 -17.32 20.69 -6.59
N ARG A 128 -18.39 21.38 -7.01
CA ARG A 128 -19.76 21.04 -6.61
C ARG A 128 -20.26 19.80 -7.32
N ALA A 129 -19.92 19.63 -8.60
CA ALA A 129 -20.23 18.41 -9.35
C ALA A 129 -19.44 17.21 -8.82
N ALA A 130 -18.15 17.39 -8.51
CA ALA A 130 -17.32 16.38 -7.85
C ALA A 130 -17.91 15.95 -6.50
N ALA A 131 -18.39 16.90 -5.68
CA ALA A 131 -19.08 16.60 -4.43
C ALA A 131 -20.35 15.74 -4.63
N ARG A 132 -21.21 16.13 -5.56
CA ARG A 132 -22.40 15.33 -5.89
C ARG A 132 -22.04 13.93 -6.38
N LEU A 133 -21.00 13.80 -7.21
CA LEU A 133 -20.50 12.49 -7.66
C LEU A 133 -20.04 11.65 -6.47
N ALA A 134 -19.24 12.24 -5.58
CA ALA A 134 -18.69 11.58 -4.42
C ALA A 134 -19.78 11.10 -3.44
N GLU A 135 -20.85 11.89 -3.26
CA GLU A 135 -22.03 11.52 -2.47
C GLU A 135 -22.78 10.30 -3.04
N THR A 136 -22.71 10.06 -4.36
CA THR A 136 -23.35 8.86 -4.96
C THR A 136 -22.60 7.57 -4.67
N VAL A 137 -21.31 7.65 -4.33
CA VAL A 137 -20.45 6.48 -4.11
C VAL A 137 -20.14 6.25 -2.64
N SER A 138 -20.20 7.30 -1.80
CA SER A 138 -19.88 7.21 -0.38
C SER A 138 -20.39 8.39 0.43
N ASP A 139 -20.69 8.13 1.70
CA ASP A 139 -21.02 9.12 2.72
C ASP A 139 -19.77 9.67 3.45
N TRP A 140 -18.56 9.49 2.90
CA TRP A 140 -17.31 9.94 3.50
C TRP A 140 -17.32 11.46 3.79
N PRO A 141 -17.07 11.91 5.05
CA PRO A 141 -17.15 13.33 5.41
C PRO A 141 -16.16 14.24 4.67
N GLY A 142 -15.09 13.67 4.11
CA GLY A 142 -14.11 14.41 3.31
C GLY A 142 -14.61 14.85 1.93
N ASN A 143 -15.83 14.46 1.52
CA ASN A 143 -16.39 14.66 0.18
C ASN A 143 -17.16 15.97 0.01
N SER A 144 -16.69 17.07 0.61
CA SER A 144 -17.38 18.36 0.47
C SER A 144 -16.91 19.15 -0.75
N ALA A 145 -17.79 19.97 -1.32
CA ALA A 145 -17.43 20.90 -2.40
C ALA A 145 -16.34 21.90 -1.99
N ALA A 146 -16.24 22.22 -0.69
CA ALA A 146 -15.16 23.04 -0.15
C ALA A 146 -13.82 22.30 -0.18
N ALA A 147 -13.80 21.04 0.27
CA ALA A 147 -12.60 20.20 0.25
C ALA A 147 -12.09 19.97 -1.18
N PHE A 148 -12.98 19.64 -2.13
CA PHE A 148 -12.59 19.49 -3.54
C PHE A 148 -12.09 20.80 -4.15
N ARG A 149 -12.67 21.94 -3.78
CA ARG A 149 -12.16 23.25 -4.23
C ARG A 149 -10.75 23.49 -3.70
N GLU A 150 -10.51 23.24 -2.42
CA GLU A 150 -9.19 23.41 -1.81
C GLU A 150 -8.13 22.55 -2.49
N VAL A 151 -8.44 21.27 -2.74
CA VAL A 151 -7.56 20.35 -3.47
C VAL A 151 -7.30 20.87 -4.88
N ARG A 152 -8.34 21.27 -5.63
CA ARG A 152 -8.17 21.81 -6.99
C ARG A 152 -7.29 23.05 -7.01
N GLU A 153 -7.49 24.00 -6.09
CA GLU A 153 -6.66 25.20 -6.02
C GLU A 153 -5.22 24.90 -5.58
N ARG A 154 -5.02 23.88 -4.74
CA ARG A 154 -3.66 23.37 -4.42
C ARG A 154 -2.99 22.77 -5.66
N LEU A 155 -3.70 21.95 -6.43
CA LEU A 155 -3.19 21.38 -7.68
C LEU A 155 -2.89 22.49 -8.72
N ARG A 156 -3.76 23.49 -8.87
CA ARG A 156 -3.55 24.64 -9.77
C ARG A 156 -2.31 25.44 -9.40
N ARG A 157 -2.11 25.76 -8.12
CA ARG A 157 -0.89 26.44 -7.64
C ARG A 157 0.36 25.62 -7.92
N PHE A 158 0.28 24.31 -7.70
CA PHE A 158 1.38 23.40 -7.97
C PHE A 158 1.71 23.33 -9.48
N ALA A 159 0.69 23.23 -10.33
CA ALA A 159 0.83 23.25 -11.78
C ALA A 159 1.38 24.58 -12.32
N GLY A 160 0.86 25.70 -11.82
CA GLY A 160 1.31 27.04 -12.20
C GLY A 160 2.74 27.38 -11.76
N SER A 161 3.33 26.62 -10.84
CA SER A 161 4.72 26.82 -10.41
C SER A 161 5.77 26.38 -11.43
N GLY A 162 5.38 25.61 -12.46
CA GLY A 162 6.29 24.98 -13.41
C GLY A 162 7.16 23.86 -12.81
N ARG A 163 6.95 23.51 -11.53
CA ARG A 163 7.67 22.44 -10.82
C ARG A 163 6.69 21.35 -10.41
N LEU A 164 6.40 20.42 -11.32
CA LEU A 164 5.40 19.39 -11.10
C LEU A 164 5.88 18.21 -10.25
N GLY A 165 7.14 18.20 -9.79
CA GLY A 165 7.68 17.18 -8.90
C GLY A 165 7.33 15.75 -9.35
N PRO A 166 6.64 14.93 -8.52
CA PRO A 166 6.26 13.57 -8.90
C PRO A 166 5.25 13.49 -10.06
N PHE A 167 4.59 14.59 -10.42
CA PHE A 167 3.66 14.68 -11.54
C PHE A 167 4.31 15.20 -12.83
N GLN A 168 5.62 15.50 -12.81
CA GLN A 168 6.35 15.96 -13.97
C GLN A 168 6.41 14.87 -15.05
N ASN A 169 6.12 15.23 -16.31
CA ASN A 169 6.18 14.32 -17.47
C ASN A 169 5.36 13.03 -17.30
N GLY A 170 4.24 13.09 -16.56
CA GLY A 170 3.27 11.99 -16.50
C GLY A 170 2.49 11.84 -17.81
N TYR A 171 1.73 10.74 -17.92
CA TYR A 171 0.91 10.42 -19.11
C TYR A 171 -0.42 11.20 -19.13
N TRP A 172 -0.40 12.47 -18.74
CA TRP A 172 -1.58 13.33 -18.66
C TRP A 172 -2.16 13.57 -20.06
N GLY A 173 -3.48 13.44 -20.21
CA GLY A 173 -4.18 13.51 -21.50
C GLY A 173 -4.00 12.29 -22.39
N HIS A 174 -3.39 11.19 -21.90
CA HIS A 174 -3.29 9.96 -22.67
C HIS A 174 -4.70 9.43 -23.03
N PRO A 175 -4.94 8.88 -24.25
CA PRO A 175 -6.27 8.44 -24.68
C PRO A 175 -6.92 7.37 -23.78
N GLU A 176 -6.11 6.62 -23.03
CA GLU A 176 -6.60 5.63 -22.06
C GLU A 176 -6.94 6.23 -20.68
N MET A 177 -6.76 7.53 -20.46
CA MET A 177 -7.24 8.22 -19.26
C MET A 177 -8.68 8.68 -19.48
N ARG A 178 -9.66 7.89 -19.01
CA ARG A 178 -11.08 8.03 -19.39
C ARG A 178 -11.97 8.62 -18.30
N LEU A 179 -11.44 8.83 -17.10
CA LEU A 179 -12.21 9.44 -16.01
C LEU A 179 -12.57 10.90 -16.35
N PRO A 180 -13.82 11.33 -16.06
CA PRO A 180 -14.17 12.74 -16.20
C PRO A 180 -13.42 13.61 -15.18
N PRO A 181 -13.27 14.92 -15.43
CA PRO A 181 -12.60 15.85 -14.52
C PRO A 181 -13.05 15.73 -13.05
N GLU A 182 -14.37 15.60 -12.81
CA GLU A 182 -14.93 15.46 -11.46
C GLU A 182 -14.45 14.21 -10.73
N ALA A 183 -14.35 13.07 -11.44
CA ALA A 183 -13.84 11.83 -10.88
C ALA A 183 -12.33 11.91 -10.64
N ASN A 184 -11.59 12.55 -11.54
CA ASN A 184 -10.16 12.81 -11.35
C ASN A 184 -9.89 13.70 -10.12
N LEU A 185 -10.69 14.75 -9.91
CA LEU A 185 -10.57 15.61 -8.73
C LEU A 185 -10.92 14.88 -7.43
N MET A 186 -11.96 14.05 -7.46
CA MET A 186 -12.31 13.18 -6.33
C MET A 186 -11.16 12.24 -5.97
N ALA A 187 -10.64 11.48 -6.95
CA ALA A 187 -9.54 10.55 -6.73
C ALA A 187 -8.24 11.27 -6.30
N ALA A 188 -7.94 12.46 -6.83
CA ALA A 188 -6.80 13.26 -6.40
C ALA A 188 -6.94 13.75 -4.96
N ALA A 189 -8.15 14.08 -4.50
CA ALA A 189 -8.40 14.42 -3.11
C ALA A 189 -8.21 13.20 -2.19
N HIS A 190 -8.72 12.04 -2.59
CA HIS A 190 -8.55 10.80 -1.84
C HIS A 190 -7.10 10.32 -1.79
N TYR A 191 -6.34 10.51 -2.89
CA TYR A 191 -4.88 10.32 -2.91
C TYR A 191 -4.19 11.14 -1.81
N LEU A 192 -4.54 12.42 -1.66
CA LEU A 192 -3.95 13.27 -0.63
C LEU A 192 -4.40 12.88 0.80
N GLN A 193 -5.65 12.46 0.97
CA GLN A 193 -6.16 11.97 2.26
C GLN A 193 -5.51 10.64 2.66
N ALA A 194 -5.22 9.76 1.69
CA ALA A 194 -4.58 8.48 1.91
C ALA A 194 -3.18 8.62 2.52
N LEU A 195 -2.44 9.71 2.24
CA LEU A 195 -1.14 10.01 2.89
C LEU A 195 -1.25 10.11 4.42
N GLU A 196 -2.32 10.69 4.93
CA GLU A 196 -2.55 10.83 6.36
C GLU A 196 -3.10 9.53 6.97
N VAL A 197 -3.99 8.84 6.26
CA VAL A 197 -4.57 7.58 6.74
C VAL A 197 -3.52 6.48 6.81
N GLN A 198 -2.64 6.36 5.81
CA GLN A 198 -1.56 5.36 5.87
C GLN A 198 -0.60 5.62 7.03
N ARG A 199 -0.38 6.90 7.41
CA ARG A 199 0.43 7.29 8.58
C ARG A 199 -0.20 6.74 9.86
N LYS A 200 -1.52 6.85 10.01
CA LYS A 200 -2.26 6.25 11.14
C LYS A 200 -2.14 4.72 11.16
N GLY A 201 -2.18 4.09 9.98
CA GLY A 201 -1.90 2.67 9.82
C GLY A 201 -0.53 2.27 10.36
N ALA A 202 0.51 3.00 9.95
CA ALA A 202 1.88 2.81 10.44
C ALA A 202 2.02 3.08 11.95
N GLN A 203 1.30 4.07 12.49
CA GLN A 203 1.26 4.35 13.93
C GLN A 203 0.69 3.18 14.73
N ALA A 204 -0.40 2.54 14.27
CA ALA A 204 -0.96 1.38 14.94
C ALA A 204 0.04 0.22 14.99
N VAL A 205 0.74 -0.04 13.88
CA VAL A 205 1.83 -1.02 13.83
C VAL A 205 2.97 -0.63 14.77
N ALA A 206 3.32 0.66 14.85
CA ALA A 206 4.39 1.15 15.73
C ALA A 206 4.06 1.03 17.22
N VAL A 207 2.81 1.23 17.64
CA VAL A 207 2.41 1.04 19.05
C VAL A 207 2.63 -0.41 19.49
N LEU A 208 2.34 -1.38 18.63
CA LEU A 208 2.53 -2.80 18.90
C LEU A 208 4.00 -3.23 18.72
N GLY A 209 4.62 -2.79 17.63
CA GLY A 209 5.91 -3.23 17.13
C GLY A 209 7.11 -2.37 17.53
N GLY A 210 6.90 -1.30 18.31
CA GLY A 210 7.91 -0.31 18.69
C GLY A 210 8.17 0.77 17.63
N LYS A 211 8.19 0.41 16.34
CA LYS A 211 8.34 1.36 15.22
C LYS A 211 7.82 0.79 13.90
N ASN A 212 7.54 1.67 12.94
CA ASN A 212 7.26 1.33 11.56
C ASN A 212 7.94 2.38 10.64
N PRO A 213 8.69 1.98 9.60
CA PRO A 213 8.99 0.60 9.17
C PRO A 213 9.95 -0.18 10.09
N HIS A 214 10.01 -1.49 9.84
CA HIS A 214 10.83 -2.49 10.50
C HIS A 214 10.56 -2.62 12.02
N ILE A 215 9.52 -3.35 12.40
CA ILE A 215 9.17 -3.61 13.80
C ILE A 215 10.35 -4.18 14.61
N GLN A 216 10.32 -4.00 15.92
CA GLN A 216 11.39 -4.39 16.85
C GLN A 216 10.90 -5.20 18.06
N ASN A 217 9.71 -5.79 17.98
CA ASN A 217 9.11 -6.49 19.11
C ASN A 217 9.05 -8.02 18.96
N LEU A 218 9.65 -8.63 17.94
CA LEU A 218 9.63 -10.09 17.82
C LEU A 218 10.74 -10.73 18.66
N CYS A 219 10.47 -11.93 19.15
CA CYS A 219 11.47 -12.81 19.75
C CYS A 219 11.08 -14.28 19.49
N VAL A 220 12.04 -15.19 19.56
CA VAL A 220 11.76 -16.62 19.40
C VAL A 220 10.90 -17.06 20.58
N GLY A 221 9.71 -17.57 20.31
CA GLY A 221 8.72 -17.95 21.32
C GLY A 221 7.67 -16.88 21.63
N GLY A 222 7.67 -15.72 20.95
CA GLY A 222 6.60 -14.73 21.15
C GLY A 222 6.91 -13.31 20.69
N VAL A 223 6.61 -12.35 21.56
CA VAL A 223 6.87 -10.91 21.33
C VAL A 223 7.47 -10.30 22.59
N ALA A 224 8.32 -9.28 22.41
CA ALA A 224 8.91 -8.48 23.48
C ALA A 224 7.93 -7.44 24.07
N THR A 225 6.81 -7.19 23.40
CA THR A 225 5.75 -6.30 23.90
C THR A 225 5.03 -6.96 25.08
N ALA A 226 5.41 -6.58 26.30
CA ALA A 226 4.74 -7.04 27.51
C ALA A 226 3.33 -6.44 27.61
N VAL A 227 2.36 -7.27 28.00
CA VAL A 227 0.97 -6.87 28.22
C VAL A 227 0.74 -6.77 29.72
N ASP A 228 0.41 -5.57 30.18
CA ASP A 228 0.04 -5.28 31.57
C ASP A 228 -0.99 -4.13 31.53
N PRO A 229 -2.28 -4.40 31.84
CA PRO A 229 -3.34 -3.41 31.81
C PRO A 229 -3.11 -2.21 32.73
N ASP A 230 -2.35 -2.39 33.82
CA ASP A 230 -2.12 -1.37 34.84
C ASP A 230 -0.70 -0.75 34.73
N GLY A 231 0.19 -1.40 33.99
CA GLY A 231 1.56 -0.97 33.80
C GLY A 231 1.71 0.21 32.82
N MET A 232 2.27 1.33 33.27
CA MET A 232 2.53 2.49 32.40
C MET A 232 3.54 2.22 31.27
N ALA A 233 4.46 1.28 31.48
CA ALA A 233 5.53 0.94 30.52
C ALA A 233 5.16 -0.21 29.55
N ALA A 234 3.96 -0.79 29.68
CA ALA A 234 3.52 -1.95 28.94
C ALA A 234 2.45 -1.61 27.90
N LEU A 235 2.01 -2.61 27.14
CA LEU A 235 0.78 -2.54 26.35
C LEU A 235 -0.43 -2.58 27.29
N ASN A 236 -0.80 -1.40 27.79
CA ASN A 236 -1.91 -1.19 28.72
C ASN A 236 -3.22 -0.81 27.99
N LEU A 237 -4.28 -0.56 28.76
CA LEU A 237 -5.61 -0.24 28.22
C LEU A 237 -5.63 1.04 27.38
N GLU A 238 -4.86 2.07 27.75
CA GLU A 238 -4.74 3.31 26.98
C GLU A 238 -4.13 3.04 25.60
N ARG A 239 -3.03 2.27 25.56
CA ARG A 239 -2.34 1.90 24.31
C ARG A 239 -3.22 1.02 23.42
N LEU A 240 -3.96 0.07 24.00
CA LEU A 240 -4.91 -0.75 23.26
C LEU A 240 -6.07 0.08 22.68
N ALA A 241 -6.60 1.04 23.45
CA ALA A 241 -7.61 1.97 22.97
C ALA A 241 -7.11 2.84 21.80
N LEU A 242 -5.85 3.30 21.88
CA LEU A 242 -5.21 4.03 20.78
C LEU A 242 -5.08 3.16 19.52
N VAL A 243 -4.57 1.93 19.64
CA VAL A 243 -4.49 0.99 18.50
C VAL A 243 -5.87 0.77 17.88
N ARG A 244 -6.89 0.55 18.72
CA ARG A 244 -8.26 0.38 18.25
C ARG A 244 -8.75 1.59 17.45
N SER A 245 -8.58 2.81 17.95
CA SER A 245 -8.98 4.03 17.23
C SER A 245 -8.30 4.11 15.86
N LEU A 246 -6.97 3.90 15.82
CA LEU A 246 -6.21 3.97 14.57
C LEU A 246 -6.65 2.90 13.55
N VAL A 247 -6.91 1.68 14.03
CA VAL A 247 -7.44 0.58 13.20
C VAL A 247 -8.84 0.91 12.69
N GLU A 248 -9.72 1.43 13.53
CA GLU A 248 -11.09 1.83 13.13
C GLU A 248 -11.05 2.96 12.08
N GLU A 249 -10.21 3.97 12.25
CA GLU A 249 -10.05 5.06 11.29
C GLU A 249 -9.54 4.57 9.92
N THR A 250 -8.55 3.68 9.91
CA THR A 250 -8.05 3.10 8.65
C THR A 250 -9.08 2.18 7.99
N ARG A 251 -9.78 1.34 8.76
CA ARG A 251 -10.89 0.51 8.28
C ARG A 251 -12.00 1.35 7.65
N ASP A 252 -12.39 2.43 8.30
CA ASP A 252 -13.47 3.29 7.84
C ASP A 252 -13.07 3.99 6.53
N PHE A 253 -11.82 4.42 6.39
CA PHE A 253 -11.29 4.92 5.12
C PHE A 253 -11.26 3.84 4.02
N VAL A 254 -10.89 2.59 4.35
CA VAL A 254 -10.95 1.49 3.37
C VAL A 254 -12.38 1.30 2.86
N ARG A 255 -13.35 1.26 3.78
CA ARG A 255 -14.75 0.98 3.43
C ARG A 255 -15.43 2.13 2.71
N ARG A 256 -15.12 3.38 3.08
CA ARG A 256 -15.82 4.57 2.61
C ARG A 256 -15.04 5.36 1.56
N VAL A 257 -13.78 5.05 1.28
CA VAL A 257 -12.99 5.77 0.28
C VAL A 257 -12.32 4.80 -0.69
N TYR A 258 -11.43 3.94 -0.20
CA TYR A 258 -10.69 3.01 -1.06
C TYR A 258 -11.61 2.10 -1.87
N LEU A 259 -12.50 1.33 -1.23
CA LEU A 259 -13.38 0.41 -1.96
C LEU A 259 -14.32 1.14 -2.94
N PRO A 260 -15.01 2.24 -2.57
CA PRO A 260 -15.79 3.04 -3.52
C PRO A 260 -14.98 3.56 -4.71
N ASP A 261 -13.77 4.08 -4.49
CA ASP A 261 -12.89 4.57 -5.56
C ASP A 261 -12.46 3.44 -6.49
N LEU A 262 -12.04 2.30 -5.95
CA LEU A 262 -11.70 1.10 -6.72
C LEU A 262 -12.87 0.72 -7.64
N LEU A 263 -14.09 0.66 -7.10
CA LEU A 263 -15.28 0.31 -7.86
C LEU A 263 -15.64 1.37 -8.91
N ALA A 264 -15.45 2.66 -8.60
CA ALA A 264 -15.68 3.74 -9.54
C ALA A 264 -14.70 3.69 -10.73
N ILE A 265 -13.41 3.49 -10.45
CA ILE A 265 -12.37 3.28 -11.47
C ILE A 265 -12.72 2.03 -12.29
N ALA A 266 -13.00 0.90 -11.65
CA ALA A 266 -13.30 -0.34 -12.37
C ALA A 266 -14.51 -0.21 -13.32
N ARG A 267 -15.55 0.56 -12.93
CA ARG A 267 -16.70 0.85 -13.80
C ARG A 267 -16.35 1.72 -14.99
N ALA A 268 -15.37 2.61 -14.87
CA ALA A 268 -14.90 3.46 -15.97
C ALA A 268 -14.02 2.71 -16.98
N TYR A 269 -13.47 1.56 -16.59
CA TYR A 269 -12.50 0.78 -17.37
C TYR A 269 -12.94 -0.69 -17.59
N PRO A 270 -14.17 -0.96 -18.11
CA PRO A 270 -14.70 -2.32 -18.22
C PRO A 270 -13.89 -3.22 -19.18
N GLU A 271 -13.19 -2.65 -20.16
CA GLU A 271 -12.32 -3.39 -21.07
C GLU A 271 -11.09 -4.00 -20.38
N TRP A 272 -10.62 -3.39 -19.29
CA TRP A 272 -9.43 -3.86 -18.58
C TRP A 272 -9.65 -5.18 -17.84
N PHE A 273 -10.90 -5.58 -17.60
CA PHE A 273 -11.23 -6.93 -17.12
C PHE A 273 -10.91 -8.05 -18.13
N ARG A 274 -10.62 -7.69 -19.39
CA ARG A 274 -10.22 -8.64 -20.45
C ARG A 274 -8.72 -8.60 -20.74
N VAL A 275 -7.96 -7.77 -20.04
CA VAL A 275 -6.53 -7.53 -20.25
C VAL A 275 -5.78 -7.95 -18.98
N GLY A 276 -4.57 -8.50 -19.13
CA GLY A 276 -3.70 -8.82 -17.99
C GLY A 276 -3.98 -10.16 -17.29
N ARG A 277 -4.70 -11.09 -17.94
CA ARG A 277 -4.74 -12.49 -17.46
C ARG A 277 -3.31 -13.02 -17.36
N GLY A 278 -2.88 -13.33 -16.15
CA GLY A 278 -1.59 -13.95 -15.86
C GLY A 278 -1.66 -15.47 -16.00
N VAL A 279 -1.24 -16.17 -14.96
CA VAL A 279 -1.27 -17.64 -14.89
C VAL A 279 -2.60 -18.15 -14.36
N ASP A 280 -2.96 -19.38 -14.74
CA ASP A 280 -4.19 -20.05 -14.27
C ASP A 280 -4.02 -20.74 -12.90
N ALA A 281 -2.78 -20.89 -12.43
CA ALA A 281 -2.47 -21.51 -11.15
C ALA A 281 -2.41 -20.46 -10.03
N LEU A 282 -3.22 -20.67 -8.99
CA LEU A 282 -3.24 -19.82 -7.79
C LEU A 282 -2.70 -20.61 -6.59
N LEU A 283 -1.91 -19.96 -5.73
CA LEU A 283 -1.39 -20.51 -4.49
C LEU A 283 -1.57 -19.49 -3.36
N ALA A 284 -2.12 -19.93 -2.23
CA ALA A 284 -2.20 -19.17 -1.00
C ALA A 284 -1.87 -20.06 0.18
N VAL A 285 -1.13 -19.53 1.15
CA VAL A 285 -0.84 -20.21 2.42
C VAL A 285 -1.81 -19.65 3.46
N PRO A 286 -2.42 -20.49 4.33
CA PRO A 286 -3.24 -20.00 5.44
C PRO A 286 -2.46 -19.02 6.31
N GLU A 287 -3.13 -17.96 6.75
CA GLU A 287 -2.56 -16.90 7.59
C GLU A 287 -3.54 -16.58 8.73
N PHE A 288 -3.04 -15.88 9.74
CA PHE A 288 -3.73 -15.53 10.98
C PHE A 288 -4.01 -16.75 11.89
N PRO A 289 -2.98 -17.50 12.30
CA PRO A 289 -3.15 -18.60 13.25
C PRO A 289 -3.68 -18.07 14.58
N VAL A 290 -4.57 -18.84 15.21
CA VAL A 290 -5.22 -18.50 16.50
C VAL A 290 -5.02 -19.59 17.56
N ASP A 291 -4.27 -20.64 17.21
CA ASP A 291 -3.87 -21.78 18.01
C ASP A 291 -2.52 -21.58 18.71
#